data_AF-R9C7B4-F1
#
_entry.id   AF-R9C7B4-F1
#
_cell.length_a   1.000
_cell.length_b   1.000
_cell.length_c   1.000
_cell.angle_alpha   90.00
_cell.angle_beta   90.00
_cell.angle_gamma   90.00
#
_symmetry.space_group_name_H-M   'P 1'
#
loop_
_entity.id
_entity.type
_entity.pdbx_description
1 polymer ?
#
loop_
_entity_poly.entity_id
_entity_poly.type
_entity_poly.pdbx_seq_one_letter_code
_entity_poly.pdbx_strand_id
1 'polypeptide(L)' 'MKKKMLIELFIYVAIVIVAFIFLFTYKPKQKPIDVPSDYKISRGEVNAIISNEQ' A
#
# COMPACT_ATOMS: atom_id res chain seq x y z
N MET A 1 38.70 8.89 -11.75
CA MET A 1 37.76 7.76 -11.93
C MET A 1 37.10 7.34 -10.61
N LYS A 2 37.86 7.04 -9.54
CA LYS A 2 37.31 6.68 -8.21
C LYS A 2 36.30 7.70 -7.63
N LYS A 3 36.56 9.00 -7.81
CA LYS A 3 35.69 10.10 -7.32
C LYS A 3 34.30 10.13 -7.99
N LYS A 4 34.23 9.80 -9.30
CA LYS A 4 32.96 9.74 -10.04
C LYS A 4 32.09 8.59 -9.54
N MET A 5 32.71 7.42 -9.33
CA MET A 5 32.03 6.22 -8.84
C MET A 5 31.49 6.39 -7.41
N LEU A 6 32.23 7.10 -6.55
CA LEU A 6 31.81 7.43 -5.18
C LEU A 6 30.58 8.35 -5.15
N ILE A 7 30.52 9.33 -6.05
CA ILE A 7 29.38 10.25 -6.17
C ILE A 7 28.14 9.51 -6.66
N GLU A 8 28.30 8.64 -7.65
CA GLU A 8 27.20 7.85 -8.19
C GLU A 8 26.63 6.88 -7.12
N LEU A 9 27.49 6.19 -6.38
CA LEU A 9 27.08 5.34 -5.26
C LEU A 9 26.34 6.13 -4.17
N PHE A 10 26.82 7.33 -3.87
CA PHE A 10 26.18 8.19 -2.87
C PHE A 10 24.76 8.59 -3.28
N ILE A 11 24.54 8.92 -4.55
CA ILE A 11 23.21 9.27 -5.08
C ILE A 11 22.27 8.06 -4.98
N TYR A 12 22.73 6.87 -5.34
CA TYR A 12 21.90 5.66 -5.22
C TYR A 12 21.49 5.39 -3.77
N VAL A 13 22.43 5.50 -2.83
CA VAL A 13 22.14 5.33 -1.40
C VAL A 13 21.16 6.39 -0.90
N ALA A 14 21.32 7.65 -1.31
CA ALA A 14 20.41 8.73 -0.93
C ALA A 14 18.97 8.47 -1.43
N ILE A 15 18.81 7.99 -2.67
CA ILE A 15 17.49 7.65 -3.23
C ILE A 15 16.84 6.53 -2.43
N VAL A 16 17.58 5.48 -2.07
CA VAL A 16 17.07 4.36 -1.26
C VAL A 16 16.59 4.85 0.11
N ILE A 17 17.36 5.72 0.76
CA ILE A 17 16.99 6.29 2.07
C ILE A 17 15.71 7.11 1.96
N VAL A 18 15.60 7.99 0.95
CA VAL A 18 14.40 8.82 0.74
C VAL A 18 13.17 7.94 0.46
N ALA A 19 13.32 6.90 -0.37
CA ALA A 19 12.24 5.95 -0.64
C ALA A 19 11.80 5.20 0.63
N PHE A 20 12.76 4.77 1.47
CA PHE A 20 12.48 4.17 2.76
C PHE A 20 11.69 5.11 3.67
N ILE A 21 12.12 6.36 3.79
CA ILE A 21 11.42 7.37 4.59
C ILE A 21 9.98 7.53 4.10
N PHE A 22 9.74 7.66 2.79
CA PHE A 22 8.40 7.75 2.24
C PHE A 22 7.54 6.51 2.52
N LEU A 23 8.13 5.31 2.44
CA LEU A 23 7.41 4.07 2.72
C LEU A 23 6.87 4.02 4.15
N PHE A 24 7.65 4.50 5.13
CA PHE A 24 7.25 4.49 6.54
C PHE A 24 6.41 5.70 6.94
N THR A 25 6.65 6.87 6.35
CA THR A 25 5.95 8.10 6.74
C THR A 25 4.62 8.27 6.02
N TYR A 26 4.49 7.77 4.79
CA TYR A 26 3.29 7.96 3.99
C TYR A 26 2.29 6.83 4.22
N LYS A 27 1.43 6.99 5.22
CA LYS A 27 0.24 6.14 5.35
C LYS A 27 -0.76 6.57 4.26
N PRO A 28 -1.12 5.70 3.31
CA PRO A 28 -2.07 6.05 2.27
C PRO A 28 -3.39 6.44 2.93
N LYS A 29 -3.85 7.67 2.68
CA LYS A 29 -5.18 8.10 3.12
C LYS A 29 -6.19 7.24 2.38
N GLN A 30 -6.79 6.29 3.08
CA GLN A 30 -7.95 5.57 2.57
C GLN A 30 -9.05 6.62 2.41
N LYS A 31 -9.27 7.07 1.17
CA LYS A 31 -10.45 7.87 0.89
C LYS A 31 -11.64 6.94 1.11
N PRO A 32 -12.62 7.31 1.96
CA PRO A 32 -13.85 6.55 2.02
C PRO A 32 -14.42 6.51 0.59
N ILE A 33 -14.62 5.30 0.08
CA ILE A 33 -15.34 5.12 -1.18
C ILE A 33 -16.77 5.55 -0.86
N ASP A 34 -17.20 6.66 -1.44
CA ASP A 34 -18.58 7.10 -1.36
C ASP A 34 -19.40 6.18 -2.25
N VAL A 35 -19.91 5.09 -1.64
CA VAL A 35 -20.73 4.11 -2.33
C VAL A 35 -22.11 4.74 -2.51
N PRO A 36 -22.59 4.95 -3.75
CA PRO A 36 -23.92 5.50 -3.99
C PRO A 36 -24.97 4.65 -3.27
N SER A 37 -26.00 5.29 -2.72
CA SER A 37 -27.06 4.61 -1.93
C SER A 37 -27.77 3.47 -2.68
N ASP A 38 -27.61 3.39 -4.00
CA ASP A 38 -28.13 2.32 -4.84
C ASP A 38 -27.36 1.00 -4.69
N TYR A 39 -26.14 1.06 -4.15
CA TYR A 39 -25.31 -0.09 -3.79
C TYR A 39 -25.33 -0.31 -2.27
N LYS A 40 -26.52 -0.39 -1.67
CA LYS A 40 -26.67 -0.96 -0.33
C LYS A 40 -26.35 -2.45 -0.40
N ILE A 41 -25.07 -2.81 -0.28
CA ILE A 41 -24.70 -4.17 0.12
C ILE A 41 -25.25 -4.31 1.53
N SER A 42 -26.29 -5.12 1.67
CA SER A 42 -26.89 -5.46 2.96
C SER A 42 -25.76 -5.95 3.86
N ARG A 43 -25.38 -5.14 4.86
CA ARG A 43 -24.46 -5.53 5.92
C ARG A 43 -25.22 -6.45 6.88
N GLY A 44 -25.66 -7.59 6.36
CA GLY A 44 -26.24 -8.70 7.10
C GLY A 44 -25.29 -9.87 6.94
N GLU A 45 -24.67 -10.25 8.05
CA GLU A 45 -24.23 -11.62 8.37
C GLU A 45 -23.92 -12.54 7.17
N VAL A 46 -22.73 -12.42 6.58
CA VAL A 46 -22.17 -13.55 5.83
C VAL A 46 -21.37 -14.39 6.82
N ASN A 47 -22.10 -15.11 7.68
CA ASN A 47 -21.58 -16.34 8.27
C ASN A 47 -21.34 -17.29 7.10
N ALA A 48 -20.09 -17.40 6.67
CA ALA A 48 -19.68 -18.38 5.68
C ALA A 48 -19.86 -19.79 6.27
N ILE A 49 -21.06 -20.35 6.15
CA ILE A 49 -21.29 -21.78 6.28
C ILE A 49 -20.93 -22.37 4.92
N ILE A 50 -19.70 -22.86 4.82
CA ILE A 50 -19.31 -23.77 3.75
C ILE A 50 -19.92 -25.13 4.10
N SER A 51 -21.08 -25.46 3.53
CA SER A 51 -21.58 -26.84 3.53
C SER A 51 -20.78 -27.63 2.49
N ASN A 52 -19.83 -28.45 2.95
CA ASN A 52 -19.39 -29.58 2.15
C ASN A 52 -20.49 -30.63 2.20
N GLU A 53 -21.08 -30.94 1.05
CA GLU A 53 -21.89 -32.14 0.87
C GLU A 53 -21.00 -33.38 1.05
N GLN A 54 -21.33 -34.20 2.05
CA GLN A 54 -21.04 -35.65 2.11
C GLN A 54 -22.15 -36.35 2.89
#